data_AF-A0A424L4D3-F1
#
_entry.id   AF-A0A424L4D3-F1
#
_cell.length_a   1.000
_cell.length_b   1.000
_cell.length_c   1.000
_cell.angle_alpha   90.00
_cell.angle_beta   90.00
_cell.angle_gamma   90.00
#
_symmetry.space_group_name_H-M   'P 1'
#
loop_
_entity.id
_entity.type
_entity.pdbx_description
1 polymer ?
#
loop_
_entity_poly.entity_id
_entity_poly.type
_entity_poly.pdbx_seq_one_letter_code
_entity_poly.pdbx_strand_id
1 'polypeptide(L)'
;MSEAEQITPPSSREVVFDEINRLNLQDNVLELEEKGYTMVEDALPKDMVEKMREVIIDQTADKSGVERPDLKTWDEGRLREGCYLLFEDPIFERVALNEYTLALMQYLLGRSMVLSTMYSHVRAKGDPALPLHTDQWTLQLSNPVSVAVANYALVDYKKDHGAFAAVPGSNHLLRRPVGSETNVYKNPNCIPLEMKAGSVVVTAGCTWHGAYERKVPGLRLNTAVVYCRSYIQTQEKIREGVTREMLDRNPPRFADLAGVNNFLGFDRNGPDFSKAKPLASRFD
;
A
#
# COMPACT_ATOMS: atom_id res chain seq x y z
N MET A 1 -10.02 12.91 -49.92
CA MET A 1 -9.65 11.91 -48.90
C MET A 1 -9.29 12.70 -47.65
N SER A 2 -10.10 12.64 -46.60
CA SER A 2 -9.85 13.39 -45.37
C SER A 2 -8.61 12.81 -44.68
N GLU A 3 -7.64 13.65 -44.38
CA GLU A 3 -6.61 13.36 -43.38
C GLU A 3 -7.33 13.09 -42.06
N ALA A 4 -7.49 11.82 -41.72
CA ALA A 4 -7.88 11.46 -40.36
C ALA A 4 -6.70 11.89 -39.48
N GLU A 5 -6.92 12.88 -38.62
CA GLU A 5 -5.97 13.26 -37.57
C GLU A 5 -5.56 11.98 -36.83
N GLN A 6 -4.29 11.58 -36.99
CA GLN A 6 -3.71 10.53 -36.17
C GLN A 6 -3.62 11.08 -34.75
N ILE A 7 -4.64 10.82 -33.94
CA ILE A 7 -4.62 11.10 -32.51
C ILE A 7 -3.50 10.26 -31.92
N THR A 8 -2.40 10.92 -31.56
CA THR A 8 -1.30 10.29 -30.84
C THR A 8 -1.83 9.88 -29.46
N PRO A 9 -1.62 8.63 -29.00
CA PRO A 9 -2.07 8.23 -27.69
C PRO A 9 -1.41 9.11 -26.61
N PRO A 10 -2.09 9.39 -25.49
CA PRO A 10 -1.52 10.21 -24.43
C PRO A 10 -0.29 9.52 -23.83
N SER A 11 0.74 10.31 -23.53
CA SER A 11 1.92 9.86 -22.82
C SER A 11 1.57 9.37 -21.42
N SER A 12 2.43 8.53 -20.83
CA SER A 12 2.26 8.12 -19.43
C SER A 12 2.20 9.29 -18.45
N ARG A 13 2.94 10.37 -18.72
CA ARG A 13 2.88 11.60 -17.92
C ARG A 13 1.50 12.24 -17.98
N GLU A 14 0.93 12.42 -19.17
CA GLU A 14 -0.40 13.01 -19.34
C GLU A 14 -1.44 12.16 -18.61
N VAL A 15 -1.43 10.84 -18.79
CA VAL A 15 -2.36 9.93 -18.10
C VAL A 15 -2.27 10.04 -16.58
N VAL A 16 -1.05 10.12 -16.02
CA VAL A 16 -0.86 10.23 -14.57
C VAL A 16 -1.34 11.59 -14.05
N PHE A 17 -0.92 12.69 -14.68
CA PHE A 17 -1.29 14.02 -14.19
C PHE A 17 -2.75 14.37 -14.45
N ASP A 18 -3.37 13.85 -15.52
CA ASP A 18 -4.80 13.99 -15.76
C ASP A 18 -5.61 13.31 -14.65
N GLU A 19 -5.18 12.14 -14.19
CA GLU A 19 -5.82 11.44 -13.09
C GLU A 19 -5.64 12.16 -11.75
N ILE A 20 -4.43 12.68 -11.48
CA ILE A 20 -4.16 13.53 -10.31
C ILE A 20 -5.07 14.76 -10.33
N ASN A 21 -5.24 15.40 -11.49
CA ASN A 21 -6.12 16.57 -11.64
C ASN A 21 -7.59 16.20 -11.48
N ARG A 22 -8.05 15.10 -12.09
CA ARG A 22 -9.43 14.60 -11.99
C ARG A 22 -9.84 14.36 -10.55
N LEU A 23 -8.91 13.87 -9.73
CA LEU A 23 -9.12 13.53 -8.32
C LEU A 23 -8.79 14.66 -7.35
N ASN A 24 -8.34 15.82 -7.84
CA ASN A 24 -7.88 16.96 -7.04
C ASN A 24 -6.75 16.59 -6.05
N LEU A 25 -5.76 15.80 -6.50
CA LEU A 25 -4.66 15.30 -5.67
C LEU A 25 -3.35 16.09 -5.84
N GLN A 26 -3.40 17.32 -6.35
CA GLN A 26 -2.19 18.12 -6.62
C GLN A 26 -1.40 18.40 -5.32
N ASP A 27 -2.11 18.76 -4.24
CA ASP A 27 -1.47 18.99 -2.94
C ASP A 27 -0.87 17.70 -2.38
N ASN A 28 -1.55 16.56 -2.55
CA ASN A 28 -1.03 15.25 -2.13
C ASN A 28 0.28 14.89 -2.83
N VAL A 29 0.40 15.24 -4.12
CA VAL A 29 1.66 15.06 -4.87
C VAL A 29 2.77 15.96 -4.31
N LEU A 30 2.48 17.22 -4.00
CA LEU A 30 3.45 18.12 -3.37
C LEU A 30 3.91 17.58 -2.01
N GLU A 31 3.00 17.05 -1.20
CA GLU A 31 3.34 16.42 0.08
C GLU A 31 4.21 15.17 -0.08
N LEU A 32 3.95 14.34 -1.10
CA LEU A 32 4.80 13.19 -1.41
C LEU A 32 6.23 13.61 -1.74
N GLU A 33 6.41 14.68 -2.51
CA GLU A 33 7.73 15.22 -2.82
C GLU A 33 8.40 15.82 -1.58
N GLU A 34 7.72 16.71 -0.86
CA GLU A 34 8.31 17.45 0.26
C GLU A 34 8.51 16.60 1.51
N LYS A 35 7.48 15.84 1.89
CA LYS A 35 7.40 15.11 3.17
C LYS A 35 7.70 13.63 3.03
N GLY A 36 7.58 13.07 1.82
CA GLY A 36 7.71 11.64 1.56
C GLY A 36 6.44 10.82 1.81
N TYR A 37 5.35 11.47 2.24
CA TYR A 37 4.07 10.83 2.46
C TYR A 37 2.94 11.85 2.32
N THR A 38 1.72 11.36 2.11
CA THR A 38 0.49 12.15 2.11
C THR A 38 -0.66 11.34 2.67
N MET A 39 -1.73 12.00 3.11
CA MET A 39 -2.95 11.35 3.59
C MET A 39 -4.14 11.74 2.72
N VAL A 40 -5.01 10.77 2.46
CA VAL A 40 -6.33 11.00 1.86
C VAL A 40 -7.37 10.54 2.87
N GLU A 41 -8.14 11.49 3.39
CA GLU A 41 -9.27 11.22 4.28
C GLU A 41 -10.43 10.61 3.49
N ASP A 42 -11.29 9.83 4.18
CA ASP A 42 -12.48 9.19 3.58
C ASP A 42 -12.21 8.39 2.29
N ALA A 43 -11.01 7.83 2.15
CA ALA A 43 -10.59 7.08 0.97
C ALA A 43 -11.36 5.75 0.80
N LEU A 44 -11.95 5.23 1.88
CA LEU A 44 -12.83 4.06 1.86
C LEU A 44 -14.19 4.40 2.48
N PRO A 45 -15.29 3.91 1.87
CA PRO A 45 -16.61 4.01 2.48
C PRO A 45 -16.71 3.08 3.70
N LYS A 46 -17.61 3.43 4.63
CA LYS A 46 -17.74 2.78 5.95
C LYS A 46 -18.03 1.28 5.85
N ASP A 47 -18.87 0.87 4.89
CA ASP A 47 -19.23 -0.53 4.65
C ASP A 47 -18.02 -1.37 4.23
N MET A 48 -17.12 -0.81 3.41
CA MET A 48 -15.87 -1.48 3.06
C MET A 48 -14.97 -1.64 4.28
N VAL A 49 -14.84 -0.60 5.10
CA VAL A 49 -14.04 -0.67 6.34
C VAL A 49 -14.57 -1.74 7.29
N GLU A 50 -15.89 -1.85 7.44
CA GLU A 50 -16.54 -2.88 8.27
C GLU A 50 -16.27 -4.28 7.74
N LYS A 51 -16.47 -4.51 6.44
CA LYS A 51 -16.22 -5.80 5.81
C LYS A 51 -14.75 -6.22 5.90
N MET A 52 -13.81 -5.30 5.71
CA MET A 52 -12.37 -5.57 5.86
C MET A 52 -12.01 -5.97 7.29
N ARG A 53 -12.58 -5.28 8.30
CA ARG A 53 -12.37 -5.65 9.72
C ARG A 53 -12.82 -7.07 10.00
N GLU A 54 -14.01 -7.45 9.52
CA GLU A 54 -14.55 -8.80 9.73
C GLU A 54 -13.59 -9.87 9.20
N VAL A 55 -13.17 -9.75 7.93
CA VAL A 55 -12.28 -10.74 7.30
C VAL A 55 -10.92 -10.81 8.00
N ILE A 56 -10.34 -9.66 8.36
CA ILE A 56 -9.05 -9.61 9.06
C ILE A 56 -9.16 -10.24 10.45
N ILE A 57 -10.21 -9.93 11.20
CA ILE A 57 -10.44 -10.47 12.54
C ILE A 57 -10.62 -11.99 12.48
N ASP A 58 -11.37 -12.49 11.51
CA ASP A 58 -11.62 -13.92 11.34
C ASP A 58 -10.33 -14.67 11.00
N GLN A 59 -9.57 -14.16 10.02
CA GLN A 59 -8.28 -14.74 9.64
C GLN A 59 -7.28 -14.70 10.82
N THR A 60 -7.30 -13.62 11.59
CA THR A 60 -6.41 -13.43 12.74
C THR A 60 -6.74 -14.39 13.88
N ALA A 61 -8.03 -14.58 14.16
CA ALA A 61 -8.52 -15.51 15.17
C ALA A 61 -8.07 -16.95 14.85
N ASP A 62 -8.33 -17.38 13.61
CA ASP A 62 -7.93 -18.71 13.10
C ASP A 62 -6.42 -18.91 13.22
N LYS A 63 -5.62 -17.98 12.69
CA LYS A 63 -4.15 -18.04 12.74
C LYS A 63 -3.59 -18.08 14.16
N SER A 64 -4.27 -17.42 15.10
CA SER A 64 -3.82 -17.32 16.49
C SER A 64 -4.38 -18.45 17.38
N GLY A 65 -5.33 -19.24 16.88
CA GLY A 65 -5.96 -20.32 17.64
C GLY A 65 -6.80 -19.82 18.81
N VAL A 66 -7.46 -18.68 18.67
CA VAL A 66 -8.28 -18.03 19.71
C VAL A 66 -9.72 -17.86 19.24
N GLU A 67 -10.64 -17.63 20.18
CA GLU A 67 -11.98 -17.16 19.84
C GLU A 67 -11.93 -15.79 19.15
N ARG A 68 -12.96 -15.49 18.36
CA ARG A 68 -13.03 -14.26 17.56
C ARG A 68 -12.82 -13.03 18.45
N PRO A 69 -11.74 -12.26 18.28
CA PRO A 69 -11.41 -11.17 19.20
C PRO A 69 -12.36 -9.98 19.01
N ASP A 70 -12.80 -9.38 20.11
CA ASP A 70 -13.57 -8.13 20.05
C ASP A 70 -12.66 -6.93 19.72
N LEU A 71 -13.01 -6.22 18.66
CA LEU A 71 -12.25 -5.08 18.14
C LEU A 71 -12.01 -3.98 19.18
N LYS A 72 -12.94 -3.76 20.12
CA LYS A 72 -12.91 -2.65 21.07
C LYS A 72 -12.37 -3.07 22.44
N THR A 73 -12.55 -4.32 22.84
CA THR A 73 -12.28 -4.75 24.22
C THR A 73 -11.17 -5.78 24.37
N TRP A 74 -10.61 -6.33 23.29
CA TRP A 74 -9.53 -7.31 23.36
C TRP A 74 -8.36 -6.88 24.27
N ASP A 75 -8.01 -7.70 25.26
CA ASP A 75 -6.88 -7.46 26.19
C ASP A 75 -6.13 -8.77 26.55
N GLU A 76 -6.23 -9.80 25.70
CA GLU A 76 -5.65 -11.13 25.96
C GLU A 76 -4.25 -11.32 25.37
N GLY A 77 -3.63 -10.22 24.92
CA GLY A 77 -2.27 -10.21 24.40
C GLY A 77 -2.20 -10.15 22.87
N ARG A 78 -1.03 -10.53 22.34
CA ARG A 78 -0.71 -10.35 20.92
C ARG A 78 -1.46 -11.33 20.03
N LEU A 79 -1.85 -10.85 18.87
CA LEU A 79 -2.47 -11.64 17.82
C LEU A 79 -1.54 -11.73 16.61
N ARG A 80 -1.72 -12.77 15.80
CA ARG A 80 -1.00 -12.88 14.52
C ARG A 80 -1.55 -11.88 13.51
N GLU A 81 -0.66 -11.45 12.62
CA GLU A 81 -1.02 -10.52 11.56
C GLU A 81 -1.84 -11.20 10.44
N GLY A 82 -2.67 -10.40 9.79
CA GLY A 82 -3.33 -10.81 8.54
C GLY A 82 -2.34 -10.79 7.39
N CYS A 83 -2.42 -11.74 6.48
CA CYS A 83 -1.54 -11.80 5.29
C CYS A 83 -2.28 -12.47 4.13
N TYR A 84 -1.78 -12.34 2.89
CA TYR A 84 -2.42 -12.87 1.69
C TYR A 84 -3.86 -12.37 1.51
N LEU A 85 -4.17 -11.16 2.00
CA LEU A 85 -5.54 -10.67 2.12
C LEU A 85 -6.25 -10.53 0.77
N LEU A 86 -5.51 -10.30 -0.32
CA LEU A 86 -6.06 -10.25 -1.68
C LEU A 86 -6.93 -11.48 -2.01
N PHE A 87 -6.58 -12.64 -1.45
CA PHE A 87 -7.24 -13.92 -1.74
C PHE A 87 -8.31 -14.30 -0.71
N GLU A 88 -8.42 -13.56 0.38
CA GLU A 88 -9.38 -13.86 1.47
C GLU A 88 -10.80 -13.43 1.13
N ASP A 89 -10.96 -12.27 0.47
CA ASP A 89 -12.28 -11.74 0.13
C ASP A 89 -12.18 -10.71 -1.04
N PRO A 90 -13.15 -10.68 -1.98
CA PRO A 90 -13.16 -9.70 -3.09
C PRO A 90 -13.11 -8.23 -2.65
N ILE A 91 -13.42 -7.92 -1.39
CA ILE A 91 -13.24 -6.58 -0.83
C ILE A 91 -11.80 -6.06 -0.99
N PHE A 92 -10.81 -6.94 -0.89
CA PHE A 92 -9.41 -6.59 -0.99
C PHE A 92 -8.98 -6.32 -2.45
N GLU A 93 -9.66 -6.91 -3.43
CA GLU A 93 -9.48 -6.56 -4.84
C GLU A 93 -9.96 -5.13 -5.12
N ARG A 94 -11.10 -4.74 -4.52
CA ARG A 94 -11.61 -3.37 -4.59
C ARG A 94 -10.65 -2.37 -3.97
N VAL A 95 -10.04 -2.72 -2.82
CA VAL A 95 -9.04 -1.88 -2.15
C VAL A 95 -7.76 -1.74 -3.00
N ALA A 96 -7.31 -2.84 -3.62
CA ALA A 96 -6.17 -2.82 -4.55
C ALA A 96 -6.41 -1.93 -5.79
N LEU A 97 -7.68 -1.63 -6.10
CA LEU A 97 -8.12 -0.82 -7.23
C LEU A 97 -8.63 0.57 -6.84
N ASN A 98 -8.47 0.99 -5.58
CA ASN A 98 -8.91 2.31 -5.12
C ASN A 98 -8.26 3.44 -5.96
N GLU A 99 -9.07 4.36 -6.48
CA GLU A 99 -8.62 5.35 -7.47
C GLU A 99 -7.58 6.33 -6.92
N TYR A 100 -7.77 6.82 -5.68
CA TYR A 100 -6.81 7.72 -5.02
C TYR A 100 -5.45 7.04 -4.86
N THR A 101 -5.46 5.80 -4.37
CA THR A 101 -4.23 5.02 -4.20
C THR A 101 -3.56 4.76 -5.54
N LEU A 102 -4.30 4.31 -6.56
CA LEU A 102 -3.72 4.04 -7.86
C LEU A 102 -3.14 5.29 -8.53
N ALA A 103 -3.75 6.46 -8.37
CA ALA A 103 -3.24 7.72 -8.91
C ALA A 103 -1.89 8.10 -8.26
N LEU A 104 -1.84 8.11 -6.93
CA LEU A 104 -0.62 8.45 -6.17
C LEU A 104 0.49 7.40 -6.34
N MET A 105 0.14 6.12 -6.41
CA MET A 105 1.12 5.06 -6.63
C MET A 105 1.72 5.10 -8.04
N GLN A 106 0.93 5.42 -9.06
CA GLN A 106 1.46 5.59 -10.42
C GLN A 106 2.38 6.80 -10.53
N TYR A 107 2.09 7.88 -9.79
CA TYR A 107 3.00 9.02 -9.71
C TYR A 107 4.38 8.59 -9.16
N LEU A 108 4.41 7.77 -8.11
CA LEU A 108 5.66 7.31 -7.48
C LEU A 108 6.40 6.21 -8.28
N LEU A 109 5.66 5.24 -8.82
CA LEU A 109 6.19 3.98 -9.34
C LEU A 109 6.08 3.82 -10.86
N GLY A 110 5.29 4.67 -11.51
CA GLY A 110 4.94 4.56 -12.92
C GLY A 110 3.75 3.64 -13.18
N ARG A 111 3.22 3.71 -14.40
CA ARG A 111 1.99 3.01 -14.84
C ARG A 111 2.16 1.48 -14.95
N SER A 112 3.39 1.00 -14.97
CA SER A 112 3.74 -0.42 -15.03
C SER A 112 3.93 -1.07 -13.66
N MET A 113 3.62 -0.35 -12.56
CA MET A 113 3.69 -0.91 -11.20
C MET A 113 2.82 -2.16 -11.04
N VAL A 114 3.21 -3.02 -10.11
CA VAL A 114 2.49 -4.24 -9.72
C VAL A 114 2.25 -4.26 -8.21
N LEU A 115 1.23 -5.00 -7.79
CA LEU A 115 0.92 -5.29 -6.41
C LEU A 115 1.94 -6.29 -5.86
N SER A 116 2.60 -5.93 -4.77
CA SER A 116 3.62 -6.74 -4.12
C SER A 116 3.08 -7.57 -2.96
N THR A 117 2.24 -6.98 -2.12
CA THR A 117 1.58 -7.66 -1.00
C THR A 117 0.37 -6.87 -0.52
N MET A 118 -0.59 -7.58 0.07
CA MET A 118 -1.65 -6.99 0.88
C MET A 118 -1.82 -7.72 2.21
N TYR A 119 -1.55 -7.03 3.30
CA TYR A 119 -1.51 -7.62 4.63
C TYR A 119 -1.99 -6.63 5.71
N SER A 120 -2.22 -7.13 6.94
CA SER A 120 -2.74 -6.33 8.05
C SER A 120 -1.89 -6.52 9.31
N HIS A 121 -1.32 -5.44 9.80
CA HIS A 121 -0.81 -5.37 11.17
C HIS A 121 -1.98 -5.30 12.15
N VAL A 122 -2.18 -6.40 12.90
CA VAL A 122 -3.14 -6.46 14.00
C VAL A 122 -2.42 -6.16 15.30
N ARG A 123 -2.76 -5.02 15.91
CA ARG A 123 -2.04 -4.50 17.07
C ARG A 123 -2.94 -4.51 18.30
N ALA A 124 -2.57 -5.28 19.31
CA ALA A 124 -3.20 -5.33 20.62
C ALA A 124 -2.48 -4.45 21.64
N LYS A 125 -3.07 -4.29 22.83
CA LYS A 125 -2.43 -3.59 23.94
C LYS A 125 -1.10 -4.24 24.32
N GLY A 126 -0.06 -3.43 24.51
CA GLY A 126 1.29 -3.91 24.84
C GLY A 126 2.12 -4.36 23.63
N ASP A 127 1.59 -4.20 22.40
CA ASP A 127 2.40 -4.34 21.20
C ASP A 127 3.39 -3.18 21.07
N PRO A 128 4.70 -3.48 20.98
CA PRO A 128 5.76 -2.50 21.09
C PRO A 128 5.73 -1.58 19.87
N ALA A 129 6.24 -0.36 20.03
CA ALA A 129 6.45 0.53 18.91
C ALA A 129 7.26 -0.17 17.80
N LEU A 130 6.83 0.00 16.55
CA LEU A 130 7.60 -0.43 15.38
C LEU A 130 8.69 0.63 15.14
N PRO A 131 9.99 0.26 15.15
CA PRO A 131 11.06 1.20 14.89
C PRO A 131 10.89 1.92 13.55
N LEU A 132 11.40 3.15 13.46
CA LEU A 132 11.47 3.87 12.20
C LEU A 132 12.33 3.08 11.21
N HIS A 133 11.80 2.88 10.02
CA HIS A 133 12.41 2.11 8.93
C HIS A 133 11.90 2.62 7.56
N THR A 134 12.38 1.99 6.49
CA THR A 134 11.97 2.23 5.11
C THR A 134 11.47 0.92 4.51
N ASP A 135 10.36 0.94 3.76
CA ASP A 135 9.81 -0.28 3.14
C ASP A 135 10.55 -0.69 1.88
N GLN A 136 11.32 0.22 1.28
CA GLN A 136 12.17 -0.13 0.15
C GLN A 136 13.39 -0.94 0.64
N TRP A 137 13.36 -2.25 0.41
CA TRP A 137 14.41 -3.20 0.82
C TRP A 137 15.56 -3.33 -0.20
N THR A 138 15.64 -2.43 -1.17
CA THR A 138 16.77 -2.39 -2.12
C THR A 138 18.05 -1.91 -1.43
N LEU A 139 19.22 -2.34 -1.94
CA LEU A 139 20.51 -1.93 -1.38
C LEU A 139 20.64 -0.41 -1.25
N GLN A 140 20.34 0.30 -2.34
CA GLN A 140 20.29 1.76 -2.40
C GLN A 140 18.84 2.23 -2.38
N LEU A 141 18.55 3.27 -1.60
CA LEU A 141 17.30 4.01 -1.70
C LEU A 141 17.44 5.06 -2.80
N SER A 142 16.39 5.28 -3.58
CA SER A 142 16.40 6.14 -4.76
C SER A 142 15.15 7.00 -4.82
N ASN A 143 15.26 8.14 -5.51
CA ASN A 143 14.14 8.88 -6.07
C ASN A 143 14.32 8.90 -7.61
N PRO A 144 13.38 8.38 -8.42
CA PRO A 144 12.11 7.78 -8.04
C PRO A 144 12.26 6.49 -7.22
N VAL A 145 11.25 6.22 -6.37
CA VAL A 145 11.21 5.03 -5.52
C VAL A 145 10.89 3.77 -6.32
N SER A 146 11.29 2.62 -5.79
CA SER A 146 10.97 1.31 -6.37
C SER A 146 9.83 0.58 -5.68
N VAL A 147 9.47 1.04 -4.48
CA VAL A 147 8.37 0.51 -3.64
C VAL A 147 7.64 1.71 -3.04
N ALA A 148 6.32 1.60 -2.88
CA ALA A 148 5.50 2.55 -2.13
C ALA A 148 4.35 1.81 -1.46
N VAL A 149 3.84 2.37 -0.36
CA VAL A 149 2.87 1.69 0.51
C VAL A 149 1.66 2.58 0.78
N ALA A 150 0.47 2.03 0.60
CA ALA A 150 -0.79 2.63 1.01
C ALA A 150 -1.27 1.91 2.27
N ASN A 151 -1.35 2.62 3.39
CA ASN A 151 -1.74 2.06 4.67
C ASN A 151 -3.12 2.61 5.06
N TYR A 152 -4.15 1.79 4.91
CA TYR A 152 -5.52 2.15 5.25
C TYR A 152 -5.75 1.97 6.75
N ALA A 153 -6.19 3.03 7.41
CA ALA A 153 -6.62 2.97 8.80
C ALA A 153 -7.99 2.29 8.86
N LEU A 154 -8.08 1.12 9.51
CA LEU A 154 -9.36 0.46 9.74
C LEU A 154 -9.92 0.79 11.12
N VAL A 155 -9.28 1.64 11.91
CA VAL A 155 -9.83 2.23 13.14
C VAL A 155 -9.29 3.66 13.25
N ASP A 156 -9.87 4.46 14.13
CA ASP A 156 -9.31 5.78 14.43
C ASP A 156 -7.91 5.64 15.05
N TYR A 157 -6.93 6.34 14.48
CA TYR A 157 -5.57 6.41 14.97
C TYR A 157 -5.40 7.60 15.90
N LYS A 158 -4.81 7.33 17.06
CA LYS A 158 -4.30 8.33 18.02
C LYS A 158 -2.95 7.87 18.51
N LYS A 159 -2.07 8.79 18.91
CA LYS A 159 -0.68 8.46 19.30
C LYS A 159 -0.58 7.26 20.25
N ASP A 160 -1.25 7.30 21.39
CA ASP A 160 -1.20 6.24 22.42
C ASP A 160 -2.04 4.99 22.07
N HIS A 161 -2.78 5.02 20.96
CA HIS A 161 -3.57 3.90 20.45
C HIS A 161 -2.82 3.11 19.36
N GLY A 162 -1.53 3.40 19.15
CA GLY A 162 -0.70 2.75 18.15
C GLY A 162 -0.75 3.42 16.77
N ALA A 163 -0.85 4.75 16.72
CA ALA A 163 -0.85 5.51 15.46
C ALA A 163 0.37 5.19 14.59
N PHE A 164 0.20 5.37 13.29
CA PHE A 164 1.29 5.40 12.34
C PHE A 164 2.25 6.53 12.70
N ALA A 165 3.55 6.30 12.56
CA ALA A 165 4.59 7.28 12.83
C ALA A 165 5.31 7.63 11.52
N ALA A 166 5.64 8.90 11.32
CA ALA A 166 6.39 9.35 10.16
C ALA A 166 7.42 10.41 10.54
N VAL A 167 8.51 10.50 9.77
CA VAL A 167 9.47 11.60 9.83
C VAL A 167 9.36 12.39 8.52
N PRO A 168 8.64 13.52 8.50
CA PRO A 168 8.51 14.34 7.29
C PRO A 168 9.87 14.74 6.72
N GLY A 169 10.03 14.63 5.40
CA GLY A 169 11.25 15.01 4.66
C GLY A 169 12.38 13.98 4.73
N SER A 170 12.19 12.88 5.45
CA SER A 170 13.19 11.80 5.53
C SER A 170 13.42 11.07 4.19
N ASN A 171 12.47 11.15 3.25
CA ASN A 171 12.62 10.64 1.88
C ASN A 171 13.83 11.23 1.16
N HIS A 172 14.21 12.49 1.46
CA HIS A 172 15.37 13.16 0.87
C HIS A 172 16.71 12.66 1.41
N LEU A 173 16.71 11.95 2.54
CA LEU A 173 17.95 11.44 3.13
C LEU A 173 18.51 10.24 2.35
N LEU A 174 17.65 9.52 1.60
CA LEU A 174 18.00 8.35 0.77
C LEU A 174 18.90 7.33 1.50
N ARG A 175 18.70 7.19 2.81
CA ARG A 175 19.35 6.23 3.69
C ARG A 175 18.36 5.73 4.72
N ARG A 176 18.73 4.67 5.44
CA ARG A 176 17.96 4.15 6.57
C ARG A 176 18.28 4.95 7.85
N PRO A 177 17.33 5.03 8.80
CA PRO A 177 17.63 5.58 10.12
C PRO A 177 18.66 4.69 10.85
N VAL A 178 19.51 5.30 11.65
CA VAL A 178 20.55 4.60 12.43
C VAL A 178 20.52 5.00 13.90
N GLY A 179 20.94 4.08 14.78
CA GLY A 179 21.04 4.35 16.22
C GLY A 179 19.72 4.86 16.81
N SER A 180 19.77 6.01 17.51
CA SER A 180 18.60 6.62 18.15
C SER A 180 17.56 7.16 17.17
N GLU A 181 17.91 7.39 15.90
CA GLU A 181 16.96 7.84 14.86
C GLU A 181 15.85 6.81 14.62
N THR A 182 16.10 5.54 14.92
CA THR A 182 15.15 4.43 14.74
C THR A 182 14.00 4.46 15.75
N ASN A 183 14.09 5.25 16.83
CA ASN A 183 13.13 5.21 17.92
C ASN A 183 12.08 6.32 17.78
N VAL A 184 10.80 5.94 17.63
CA VAL A 184 9.66 6.85 17.43
C VAL A 184 9.41 7.85 18.59
N TYR A 185 10.00 7.60 19.77
CA TYR A 185 9.91 8.48 20.93
C TYR A 185 11.15 9.36 21.11
N LYS A 186 12.31 8.96 20.56
CA LYS A 186 13.57 9.70 20.69
C LYS A 186 13.91 10.55 19.48
N ASN A 187 13.39 10.20 18.29
CA ASN A 187 13.61 10.99 17.09
C ASN A 187 12.76 12.29 17.17
N PRO A 188 13.40 13.48 17.24
CA PRO A 188 12.68 14.74 17.47
C PRO A 188 11.79 15.16 16.29
N ASN A 189 12.02 14.60 15.11
CA ASN A 189 11.27 14.90 13.90
C ASN A 189 10.15 13.86 13.65
N CYS A 190 10.02 12.85 14.50
CA CYS A 190 8.99 11.84 14.38
C CYS A 190 7.65 12.34 14.92
N ILE A 191 6.61 12.26 14.09
CA ILE A 191 5.26 12.68 14.45
C ILE A 191 4.26 11.52 14.33
N PRO A 192 3.21 11.49 15.16
CA PRO A 192 2.07 10.61 14.94
C PRO A 192 1.19 11.12 13.80
N LEU A 193 0.75 10.21 12.94
CA LEU A 193 -0.33 10.47 11.98
C LEU A 193 -1.65 10.00 12.60
N GLU A 194 -2.42 10.96 13.09
CA GLU A 194 -3.78 10.73 13.58
C GLU A 194 -4.75 10.74 12.39
N MET A 195 -5.55 9.69 12.27
CA MET A 195 -6.37 9.42 11.08
C MET A 195 -7.72 8.85 11.51
N LYS A 196 -8.78 9.16 10.75
CA LYS A 196 -10.08 8.49 10.91
C LYS A 196 -10.09 7.15 10.20
N ALA A 197 -10.87 6.20 10.73
CA ALA A 197 -11.11 4.95 10.02
C ALA A 197 -11.65 5.23 8.61
N GLY A 198 -11.06 4.58 7.59
CA GLY A 198 -11.34 4.83 6.18
C GLY A 198 -10.33 5.74 5.49
N SER A 199 -9.47 6.44 6.23
CA SER A 199 -8.37 7.23 5.65
C SER A 199 -7.23 6.31 5.19
N VAL A 200 -6.44 6.78 4.23
CA VAL A 200 -5.21 6.12 3.77
C VAL A 200 -4.04 7.08 3.90
N VAL A 201 -2.91 6.58 4.41
CA VAL A 201 -1.61 7.24 4.24
C VAL A 201 -0.84 6.55 3.13
N VAL A 202 -0.38 7.32 2.15
CA VAL A 202 0.52 6.84 1.09
C VAL A 202 1.94 7.30 1.43
N THR A 203 2.87 6.36 1.50
CA THR A 203 4.29 6.62 1.78
C THR A 203 5.16 6.20 0.60
N ALA A 204 6.08 7.08 0.20
CA ALA A 204 7.18 6.69 -0.67
C ALA A 204 8.10 5.70 0.08
N GLY A 205 8.61 4.66 -0.60
CA GLY A 205 9.34 3.57 0.06
C GLY A 205 10.65 3.97 0.75
N CYS A 206 11.19 5.16 0.46
CA CYS A 206 12.36 5.72 1.14
C CYS A 206 12.02 6.56 2.39
N THR A 207 10.74 6.81 2.67
CA THR A 207 10.30 7.61 3.81
C THR A 207 10.43 6.82 5.11
N TRP A 208 11.04 7.45 6.12
CA TRP A 208 11.15 6.88 7.44
C TRP A 208 9.80 6.93 8.13
N HIS A 209 9.31 5.75 8.48
CA HIS A 209 8.03 5.58 9.13
C HIS A 209 8.08 4.39 10.09
N GLY A 210 7.07 4.28 10.94
CA GLY A 210 6.96 3.23 11.94
C GLY A 210 5.57 3.26 12.59
N ALA A 211 5.49 2.82 13.83
CA ALA A 211 4.24 2.86 14.58
C ALA A 211 4.50 3.08 16.05
N TYR A 212 3.64 3.87 16.69
CA TYR A 212 3.64 4.00 18.14
C TYR A 212 3.14 2.72 18.80
N GLU A 213 3.47 2.57 20.08
CA GLU A 213 2.93 1.49 20.92
C GLU A 213 1.42 1.67 21.10
N ARG A 214 0.68 0.57 21.14
CA ARG A 214 -0.71 0.61 21.57
C ARG A 214 -0.79 0.35 23.07
N LYS A 215 -1.23 1.36 23.83
CA LYS A 215 -1.27 1.31 25.31
C LYS A 215 -2.65 1.00 25.89
N VAL A 216 -3.68 0.94 25.05
CA VAL A 216 -5.09 0.78 25.44
C VAL A 216 -5.68 -0.55 24.96
N PRO A 217 -6.66 -1.14 25.67
CA PRO A 217 -7.40 -2.33 25.22
C PRO A 217 -8.07 -2.16 23.85
N GLY A 218 -8.44 -3.28 23.22
CA GLY A 218 -8.95 -3.37 21.85
C GLY A 218 -7.83 -3.53 20.82
N LEU A 219 -8.22 -3.58 19.55
CA LEU A 219 -7.31 -3.78 18.42
C LEU A 219 -7.14 -2.50 17.58
N ARG A 220 -5.93 -2.28 17.08
CA ARG A 220 -5.66 -1.39 15.95
C ARG A 220 -5.44 -2.25 14.72
N LEU A 221 -6.31 -2.07 13.73
CA LEU A 221 -6.29 -2.78 12.46
C LEU A 221 -5.93 -1.80 11.34
N ASN A 222 -5.22 -2.32 10.34
CA ASN A 222 -4.91 -1.59 9.13
C ASN A 222 -4.96 -2.52 7.91
N THR A 223 -4.86 -1.98 6.72
CA THR A 223 -4.50 -2.77 5.54
C THR A 223 -3.37 -2.06 4.82
N ALA A 224 -2.20 -2.69 4.82
CA ALA A 224 -1.04 -2.24 4.07
C ALA A 224 -1.12 -2.85 2.66
N VAL A 225 -1.18 -1.99 1.66
CA VAL A 225 -1.17 -2.35 0.25
C VAL A 225 0.13 -1.84 -0.34
N VAL A 226 1.02 -2.76 -0.70
CA VAL A 226 2.35 -2.43 -1.20
C VAL A 226 2.38 -2.61 -2.70
N TYR A 227 2.80 -1.57 -3.41
CA TYR A 227 3.08 -1.65 -4.85
C TYR A 227 4.57 -1.50 -5.07
N CYS A 228 5.07 -2.09 -6.15
CA CYS A 228 6.45 -1.96 -6.57
C CYS A 228 6.55 -1.83 -8.09
N ARG A 229 7.71 -1.36 -8.56
CA ARG A 229 8.02 -1.39 -9.99
C ARG A 229 8.04 -2.83 -10.49
N SER A 230 7.57 -3.08 -11.71
CA SER A 230 7.37 -4.42 -12.30
C SER A 230 8.60 -5.33 -12.35
N TYR A 231 9.81 -4.77 -12.19
CA TYR A 231 11.06 -5.53 -12.15
C TYR A 231 11.48 -5.95 -10.73
N ILE A 232 10.76 -5.53 -9.69
CA ILE A 232 11.02 -5.92 -8.30
C ILE A 232 10.34 -7.26 -8.01
N GLN A 233 11.05 -8.16 -7.32
CA GLN A 233 10.46 -9.38 -6.78
C GLN A 233 9.38 -9.03 -5.75
N THR A 234 8.15 -9.48 -5.99
CA THR A 234 7.02 -9.25 -5.07
C THR A 234 7.21 -10.03 -3.77
N GLN A 235 6.68 -9.48 -2.68
CA GLN A 235 6.73 -10.10 -1.34
C GLN A 235 5.83 -11.33 -1.26
N GLU A 236 4.61 -11.24 -1.79
CA GLU A 236 3.68 -12.36 -1.92
C GLU A 236 3.71 -12.92 -3.34
N LYS A 237 3.39 -14.20 -3.48
CA LYS A 237 3.24 -14.89 -4.77
C LYS A 237 1.89 -14.54 -5.43
N ILE A 238 1.60 -13.24 -5.57
CA ILE A 238 0.30 -12.74 -6.02
C ILE A 238 -0.08 -13.36 -7.37
N ARG A 239 0.80 -13.26 -8.38
CA ARG A 239 0.56 -13.78 -9.73
C ARG A 239 0.15 -15.26 -9.76
N GLU A 240 0.73 -16.08 -8.88
CA GLU A 240 0.48 -17.53 -8.83
C GLU A 240 -0.90 -17.86 -8.25
N GLY A 241 -1.45 -16.99 -7.39
CA GLY A 241 -2.75 -17.18 -6.76
C GLY A 241 -3.94 -16.64 -7.55
N VAL A 242 -3.71 -15.86 -8.62
CA VAL A 242 -4.80 -15.26 -9.40
C VAL A 242 -5.57 -16.33 -10.17
N THR A 243 -6.87 -16.44 -9.90
CA THR A 243 -7.76 -17.39 -10.60
C THR A 243 -8.48 -16.74 -11.78
N ARG A 244 -9.11 -17.57 -12.63
CA ARG A 244 -9.91 -17.06 -13.75
C ARG A 244 -11.13 -16.28 -13.26
N GLU A 245 -11.76 -16.73 -12.17
CA GLU A 245 -12.91 -16.07 -11.54
C GLU A 245 -12.54 -14.67 -11.03
N MET A 246 -11.33 -14.51 -10.47
CA MET A 246 -10.82 -13.19 -10.07
C MET A 246 -10.64 -12.27 -11.28
N LEU A 247 -10.12 -12.80 -12.40
CA LEU A 247 -9.94 -12.02 -13.63
C LEU A 247 -11.28 -11.63 -14.26
N ASP A 248 -12.27 -12.53 -14.25
CA ASP A 248 -13.58 -12.29 -14.88
C ASP A 248 -14.42 -11.27 -14.10
N ARG A 249 -14.26 -11.20 -12.77
CA ARG A 249 -15.02 -10.25 -11.93
C ARG A 249 -14.37 -8.86 -11.81
N ASN A 250 -13.11 -8.70 -12.23
CA ASN A 250 -12.36 -7.46 -12.10
C ASN A 250 -12.09 -6.77 -13.44
N PRO A 251 -11.86 -5.45 -13.45
CA PRO A 251 -11.46 -4.74 -14.67
C PRO A 251 -10.09 -5.23 -15.18
N PRO A 252 -9.78 -5.08 -16.49
CA PRO A 252 -8.53 -5.54 -17.08
C PRO A 252 -7.26 -5.08 -16.34
N ARG A 253 -7.31 -3.89 -15.74
CA ARG A 253 -6.23 -3.31 -14.94
C ARG A 253 -5.81 -4.20 -13.75
N PHE A 254 -6.74 -4.98 -13.19
CA PHE A 254 -6.44 -5.90 -12.11
C PHE A 254 -5.41 -6.95 -12.54
N ALA A 255 -5.53 -7.49 -13.75
CA ALA A 255 -4.58 -8.46 -14.30
C ALA A 255 -3.15 -7.87 -14.41
N ASP A 256 -3.05 -6.59 -14.74
CA ASP A 256 -1.77 -5.89 -14.78
C ASP A 256 -1.18 -5.73 -13.39
N LEU A 257 -1.98 -5.23 -12.43
CA LEU A 257 -1.53 -5.04 -11.06
C LEU A 257 -1.13 -6.36 -10.41
N ALA A 258 -1.87 -7.44 -10.66
CA ALA A 258 -1.54 -8.76 -10.13
C ALA A 258 -0.36 -9.43 -10.86
N GLY A 259 0.25 -8.76 -11.86
CA GLY A 259 1.44 -9.23 -12.57
C GLY A 259 1.17 -10.31 -13.62
N VAL A 260 -0.08 -10.63 -13.94
CA VAL A 260 -0.46 -11.65 -14.94
C VAL A 260 0.02 -11.27 -16.34
N ASN A 261 -0.01 -9.97 -16.64
CA ASN A 261 0.46 -9.39 -17.90
C ASN A 261 1.95 -8.98 -17.86
N ASN A 262 2.71 -9.40 -16.85
CA ASN A 262 4.14 -9.15 -16.79
C ASN A 262 4.91 -10.24 -17.55
N PHE A 263 5.78 -9.85 -18.49
CA PHE A 263 6.63 -10.78 -19.24
C PHE A 263 7.81 -11.31 -18.41
N LEU A 264 8.15 -10.65 -17.29
CA LEU A 264 9.13 -11.10 -16.32
C LEU A 264 8.55 -12.21 -15.41
N GLY A 265 9.42 -12.99 -14.77
CA GLY A 265 9.01 -14.14 -13.95
C GLY A 265 8.52 -15.34 -14.76
N PHE A 266 9.18 -15.62 -15.89
CA PHE A 266 8.83 -16.71 -16.79
C PHE A 266 9.16 -18.09 -16.22
N ASP A 267 8.40 -19.10 -16.66
CA ASP A 267 8.63 -20.49 -16.33
C ASP A 267 9.55 -21.18 -17.36
N ARG A 268 9.54 -22.52 -17.41
CA ARG A 268 10.33 -23.31 -18.37
C ARG A 268 10.05 -22.97 -19.85
N ASN A 269 8.95 -22.30 -20.16
CA ASN A 269 8.58 -21.92 -21.53
C ASN A 269 9.27 -20.61 -21.98
N GLY A 270 9.95 -19.89 -21.07
CA GLY A 270 10.62 -18.64 -21.38
C GLY A 270 9.68 -17.41 -21.36
N PRO A 271 10.21 -16.20 -21.61
CA PRO A 271 9.45 -14.96 -21.56
C PRO A 271 8.37 -14.88 -22.64
N ASP A 272 7.17 -14.47 -22.26
CA ASP A 272 6.07 -14.16 -23.18
C ASP A 272 6.10 -12.68 -23.58
N PHE A 273 6.80 -12.36 -24.66
CA PHE A 273 6.92 -10.98 -25.16
C PHE A 273 5.64 -10.43 -25.77
N SER A 274 4.59 -11.23 -26.00
CA SER A 274 3.29 -10.67 -26.40
C SER A 274 2.72 -9.76 -25.30
N LYS A 275 3.07 -10.03 -24.04
CA LYS A 275 2.75 -9.24 -22.85
C LYS A 275 3.65 -8.03 -22.64
N ALA A 276 4.77 -7.92 -23.36
CA ALA A 276 5.65 -6.76 -23.25
C ALA A 276 5.02 -5.49 -23.87
N LYS A 277 4.25 -5.62 -24.96
CA LYS A 277 3.55 -4.48 -25.60
C LYS A 277 2.55 -3.78 -24.66
N PRO A 278 1.69 -4.49 -23.90
CA PRO A 278 0.86 -3.90 -22.85
C PRO A 278 1.59 -3.04 -21.81
N LEU A 279 2.87 -3.35 -21.54
CA LEU A 279 3.71 -2.62 -20.59
C LEU A 279 4.54 -1.51 -21.26
N ALA A 280 4.97 -1.69 -22.52
CA ALA A 280 5.76 -0.71 -23.26
C ALA A 280 5.09 0.67 -23.34
N SER A 281 3.77 0.72 -23.52
CA SER A 281 2.97 1.97 -23.50
C SER A 281 2.76 2.58 -22.10
N ARG A 282 3.46 2.04 -21.09
CA ARG A 282 3.40 2.46 -19.68
C ARG A 282 4.78 2.82 -19.12
N PHE A 283 5.82 2.74 -19.95
CA PHE A 283 7.21 3.04 -19.58
C PHE A 283 7.73 4.34 -20.21
N ASP A 284 6.95 4.98 -21.08
CA ASP A 284 7.25 6.27 -21.71
C ASP A 284 7.16 7.46 -20.74
#